data_AF-A0A9W2XAN2-F1
#
_entry.id   AF-A0A9W2XAN2-F1
#
_cell.length_a   1.000
_cell.length_b   1.000
_cell.length_c   1.000
_cell.angle_alpha   90.00
_cell.angle_beta   90.00
_cell.angle_gamma   90.00
#
_symmetry.space_group_name_H-M   'P 1'
#
loop_
_entity.id
_entity.type
_entity.pdbx_description
1 polymer ?
#
loop_
_entity_poly.entity_id
_entity_poly.type
_entity_poly.pdbx_seq_one_letter_code
_entity_poly.pdbx_strand_id
1 'polypeptide(L)'
;MTFDEVLEDVGGFGLFQVLVLALLYPPRMLLPCNFLLNNFIAAVPPHHCDVGAALWNLTLEQRLRAGVPVGPDGSPASCVMFTEPRLQPPSDGSNGTEPPTVPCQSGFVYDNSTFASTVATEWDLVCDRKSLTKTCSTIFFMGVMTGAAAFGYFSDKYEDGH
;
A
#
# COMPACT_ATOMS: atom_id res chain seq x y z
N MET A 1 14.37 50.49 6.38
CA MET A 1 13.00 50.00 6.22
C MET A 1 13.05 48.50 6.15
N THR A 2 12.73 47.85 7.27
CA THR A 2 12.50 46.40 7.32
C THR A 2 11.06 46.10 6.88
N PHE A 3 10.80 44.88 6.41
CA PHE A 3 9.48 44.50 5.88
C PHE A 3 8.35 44.66 6.93
N ASP A 4 8.67 44.43 8.20
CA ASP A 4 7.75 44.66 9.33
C ASP A 4 7.34 46.14 9.48
N GLU A 5 8.25 47.10 9.30
CA GLU A 5 7.94 48.54 9.39
C GLU A 5 6.97 48.97 8.27
N VAL A 6 7.13 48.41 7.07
CA VAL A 6 6.24 48.68 5.93
C VAL A 6 4.86 48.08 6.20
N LEU A 7 4.79 46.85 6.72
CA LEU A 7 3.53 46.19 7.09
C LEU A 7 2.77 46.96 8.16
N GLU A 8 3.46 47.52 9.15
CA GLU A 8 2.87 48.37 10.18
C GLU A 8 2.23 49.64 9.58
N ASP A 9 2.92 50.27 8.61
CA ASP A 9 2.45 51.47 7.91
C ASP A 9 1.22 51.23 7.00
N VAL A 10 1.04 50.02 6.44
CA VAL A 10 -0.13 49.68 5.60
C VAL A 10 -1.33 49.12 6.40
N GLY A 11 -1.25 49.07 7.74
CA GLY A 11 -2.35 48.64 8.62
C GLY A 11 -2.15 47.28 9.32
N GLY A 12 -0.93 46.73 9.26
CA GLY A 12 -0.53 45.51 9.98
C GLY A 12 -1.23 44.23 9.51
N PHE A 13 -1.17 43.20 10.35
CA PHE A 13 -1.79 41.89 10.11
C PHE A 13 -3.31 41.96 10.35
N GLY A 14 -4.04 42.45 9.35
CA GLY A 14 -5.49 42.63 9.43
C GLY A 14 -6.31 41.34 9.32
N LEU A 15 -7.61 41.43 9.61
CA LEU A 15 -8.56 40.30 9.54
C LEU A 15 -8.58 39.64 8.15
N PHE A 16 -8.43 40.44 7.09
CA PHE A 16 -8.37 39.95 5.71
C PHE A 16 -7.16 39.03 5.46
N GLN A 17 -5.98 39.39 5.98
CA GLN A 17 -4.76 38.61 5.82
C GLN A 17 -4.84 37.30 6.60
N VAL A 18 -5.43 37.34 7.81
CA VAL A 18 -5.76 36.13 8.59
C VAL A 18 -6.74 35.24 7.84
N LEU A 19 -7.77 35.80 7.22
CA LEU A 19 -8.79 35.05 6.47
C LEU A 19 -8.19 34.39 5.21
N VAL A 20 -7.33 35.12 4.49
CA VAL A 20 -6.59 34.58 3.33
C VAL A 20 -5.65 33.43 3.75
N LEU A 21 -4.93 33.58 4.86
CA LEU A 21 -4.08 32.51 5.40
C LEU A 21 -4.90 31.30 5.86
N ALA A 22 -6.03 31.53 6.53
CA ALA A 22 -6.94 30.48 6.94
C ALA A 22 -7.55 29.72 5.75
N LEU A 23 -7.75 30.38 4.61
CA LEU A 23 -8.22 29.76 3.37
C LEU A 23 -7.11 28.97 2.64
N LEU A 24 -5.88 29.47 2.65
CA LEU A 24 -4.73 28.86 1.97
C LEU A 24 -4.11 27.68 2.72
N TYR A 25 -4.27 27.64 4.05
CA TYR A 25 -3.63 26.63 4.90
C TYR A 25 -4.20 25.20 4.75
N PRO A 26 -5.53 24.97 4.70
CA PRO A 26 -6.10 23.63 4.57
C PRO A 26 -5.65 22.87 3.31
N PRO A 27 -5.64 23.46 2.09
CA PRO A 27 -5.10 22.79 0.90
C PRO A 27 -3.63 22.40 1.05
N ARG A 28 -2.84 23.25 1.73
CA ARG A 28 -1.41 23.01 1.98
C ARG A 28 -1.19 21.86 2.96
N MET A 29 -2.05 21.72 3.97
CA MET A 29 -1.99 20.61 4.93
C MET A 29 -2.56 19.30 4.38
N LEU A 30 -3.55 19.37 3.48
CA LEU A 30 -4.16 18.18 2.91
C LEU A 30 -3.23 17.42 1.96
N LEU A 31 -2.30 18.13 1.31
CA LEU A 31 -1.33 17.55 0.39
C LEU A 31 -0.43 16.50 1.08
N PRO A 32 0.36 16.79 2.13
CA PRO A 32 1.19 15.79 2.80
C PRO A 32 0.36 14.66 3.41
N CYS A 33 -0.84 14.95 3.92
CA CYS A 33 -1.75 13.90 4.41
C CYS A 33 -2.11 12.88 3.32
N ASN A 34 -2.38 13.33 2.09
CA ASN A 34 -2.66 12.43 0.96
C ASN A 34 -1.45 11.58 0.57
N PHE A 35 -0.24 12.14 0.62
CA PHE A 35 0.99 11.39 0.34
C PHE A 35 1.24 10.31 1.39
N LEU A 36 1.03 10.63 2.66
CA LEU A 36 1.18 9.67 3.75
C LEU A 36 0.11 8.57 3.67
N LEU A 37 -1.15 8.95 3.38
CA LEU A 37 -2.26 8.02 3.24
C LEU A 37 -1.97 6.91 2.22
N ASN A 38 -1.28 7.24 1.11
CA ASN A 38 -0.94 6.25 0.07
C ASN A 38 -0.15 5.06 0.63
N ASN A 39 0.74 5.29 1.62
CA ASN A 39 1.51 4.22 2.24
C ASN A 39 0.64 3.27 3.08
N PHE A 40 -0.37 3.80 3.76
CA PHE A 40 -1.25 3.00 4.62
C PHE A 40 -2.27 2.20 3.80
N ILE A 41 -2.85 2.80 2.77
CA ILE A 41 -3.84 2.09 1.93
C ILE A 41 -3.20 1.02 1.02
N ALA A 42 -1.91 1.16 0.71
CA ALA A 42 -1.14 0.23 -0.11
C ALA A 42 -0.40 -0.84 0.69
N ALA A 43 -0.51 -0.83 2.02
CA ALA A 43 0.13 -1.81 2.88
C ALA A 43 -0.43 -3.21 2.60
N VAL A 44 0.46 -4.20 2.50
CA VAL A 44 0.08 -5.61 2.32
C VAL A 44 0.19 -6.30 3.67
N PRO A 45 -0.92 -6.71 4.30
CA PRO A 45 -0.87 -7.46 5.55
C PRO A 45 -0.34 -8.88 5.32
N PRO A 46 0.06 -9.59 6.39
CA PRO A 46 0.37 -11.01 6.34
C PRO A 46 -0.81 -11.78 5.75
N HIS A 47 -0.53 -12.62 4.77
CA HIS A 47 -1.54 -13.41 4.06
C HIS A 47 -1.03 -14.81 3.77
N HIS A 48 -1.97 -15.71 3.52
CA HIS A 48 -1.69 -17.06 3.05
C HIS A 48 -2.72 -17.46 1.97
N CYS A 49 -2.40 -18.49 1.19
CA CYS A 49 -3.36 -19.06 0.26
C CYS A 49 -4.56 -19.65 1.02
N ASP A 50 -5.77 -19.54 0.45
CA ASP A 50 -6.91 -20.31 0.92
C ASP A 50 -6.73 -21.79 0.55
N VAL A 51 -6.29 -22.57 1.53
CA VAL A 51 -6.25 -24.04 1.42
C VAL A 51 -7.67 -24.51 1.67
N GLY A 52 -8.50 -24.43 0.63
CA GLY A 52 -9.95 -24.43 0.69
C GLY A 52 -10.62 -25.55 1.49
N ALA A 53 -11.95 -25.52 1.50
CA ALA A 53 -12.79 -26.40 2.32
C ALA A 53 -12.53 -27.91 2.17
N ALA A 54 -11.74 -28.41 1.20
CA ALA A 54 -11.34 -29.81 1.12
C ALA A 54 -10.67 -30.32 2.42
N LEU A 55 -9.97 -29.46 3.17
CA LEU A 55 -9.36 -29.80 4.46
C LEU A 55 -10.19 -29.35 5.67
N TRP A 56 -11.50 -29.10 5.51
CA TRP A 56 -12.40 -28.61 6.57
C TRP A 56 -12.41 -29.45 7.85
N ASN A 57 -12.11 -30.74 7.75
CA ASN A 57 -12.05 -31.66 8.89
C ASN A 57 -10.84 -31.42 9.82
N LEU A 58 -9.83 -30.65 9.36
CA LEU A 58 -8.61 -30.38 10.12
C LEU A 58 -8.67 -29.03 10.84
N THR A 59 -7.86 -28.89 11.89
CA THR A 59 -7.62 -27.59 12.56
C THR A 59 -6.79 -26.67 11.66
N LEU A 60 -6.95 -25.35 11.78
CA LEU A 60 -6.30 -24.33 10.93
C LEU A 60 -4.78 -24.57 10.79
N GLU A 61 -4.12 -24.85 11.90
CA GLU A 61 -2.68 -25.16 11.94
C GLU A 61 -2.30 -26.36 11.09
N GLN A 62 -3.11 -27.42 11.13
CA GLN A 62 -2.87 -28.62 10.33
C GLN A 62 -3.17 -28.37 8.85
N ARG A 63 -4.16 -27.51 8.53
CA ARG A 63 -4.44 -27.11 7.14
C ARG A 63 -3.30 -26.32 6.53
N LEU A 64 -2.75 -25.37 7.27
CA LEU A 64 -1.63 -24.55 6.82
C LEU A 64 -0.38 -25.41 6.60
N ARG A 65 -0.07 -26.33 7.52
CA ARG A 65 1.06 -27.27 7.35
C ARG A 65 0.88 -28.22 6.17
N ALA A 66 -0.35 -28.61 5.88
CA ALA A 66 -0.66 -29.54 4.79
C ALA A 66 -0.68 -28.87 3.42
N GLY A 67 -1.13 -27.62 3.33
CA GLY A 67 -1.36 -26.92 2.07
C GLY A 67 -0.35 -25.84 1.71
N VAL A 68 0.40 -25.29 2.67
CA VAL A 68 1.32 -24.17 2.45
C VAL A 68 2.77 -24.61 2.76
N PRO A 69 3.71 -24.49 1.80
CA PRO A 69 5.11 -24.76 2.07
C PRO A 69 5.70 -23.74 3.03
N VAL A 70 6.70 -24.17 3.80
CA VAL A 70 7.49 -23.26 4.65
C VAL A 70 8.61 -22.68 3.80
N GLY A 71 8.73 -21.36 3.79
CA GLY A 71 9.81 -20.66 3.11
C GLY A 71 11.17 -20.88 3.79
N PRO A 72 12.25 -20.40 3.17
CA PRO A 72 13.62 -20.54 3.71
C PRO A 72 13.80 -19.88 5.08
N ASP A 73 12.98 -18.88 5.40
CA ASP A 73 13.01 -18.15 6.66
C ASP A 73 12.23 -18.83 7.80
N GLY A 74 11.70 -20.05 7.58
CA GLY A 74 10.89 -20.77 8.55
C GLY A 74 9.44 -20.27 8.69
N SER A 75 9.06 -19.24 7.93
CA SER A 75 7.70 -18.72 7.84
C SER A 75 6.89 -19.42 6.73
N PRO A 76 5.57 -19.57 6.87
CA PRO A 76 4.72 -20.12 5.81
C PRO A 76 4.77 -19.21 4.58
N ALA A 77 4.94 -19.81 3.39
CA ALA A 77 5.03 -19.08 2.14
C ALA A 77 3.65 -18.51 1.74
N SER A 78 3.55 -17.19 1.69
CA SER A 78 2.26 -16.50 1.45
C SER A 78 1.70 -16.65 0.03
N CYS A 79 2.55 -16.93 -0.97
CA CYS A 79 2.22 -16.79 -2.39
C CYS A 79 2.07 -18.11 -3.16
N VAL A 80 2.39 -19.24 -2.52
CA VAL A 80 2.41 -20.55 -3.15
C VAL A 80 1.72 -21.57 -2.26
N MET A 81 1.10 -22.57 -2.88
CA MET A 81 0.48 -23.70 -2.22
C MET A 81 0.93 -25.01 -2.86
N PHE A 82 0.81 -26.11 -2.12
CA PHE A 82 0.98 -27.44 -2.70
C PHE A 82 -0.18 -27.78 -3.63
N THR A 83 0.14 -28.47 -4.74
CA THR A 83 -0.88 -28.97 -5.67
C THR A 83 -1.81 -29.99 -4.99
N GLU A 84 -1.26 -30.81 -4.09
CA GLU A 84 -1.99 -31.79 -3.30
C GLU A 84 -1.67 -31.61 -1.81
N PRO A 85 -2.68 -31.44 -0.94
CA PRO A 85 -2.45 -31.19 0.48
C PRO A 85 -1.89 -32.44 1.17
N ARG A 86 -0.78 -32.30 1.88
CA ARG A 86 -0.17 -33.39 2.65
C ARG A 86 -0.74 -33.48 4.05
N LEU A 87 -1.56 -34.49 4.30
CA LEU A 87 -2.04 -34.83 5.65
C LEU A 87 -0.96 -35.43 6.56
N GLN A 88 0.21 -35.78 6.01
CA GLN A 88 1.29 -36.45 6.74
C GLN A 88 2.65 -35.78 6.47
N PRO A 89 3.49 -35.54 7.51
CA PRO A 89 4.82 -34.98 7.33
C PRO A 89 5.71 -35.91 6.48
N PRO A 90 6.73 -35.36 5.78
CA PRO A 90 7.64 -36.18 4.99
C PRO A 90 8.25 -37.26 5.89
N SER A 91 8.10 -38.53 5.49
CA SER A 91 8.79 -39.63 6.14
C SER A 91 10.28 -39.49 5.85
N ASP A 92 11.07 -39.32 6.91
CA ASP A 92 12.54 -39.34 6.89
C ASP A 92 13.00 -40.62 6.18
N GLY A 93 13.37 -40.52 4.90
CA GLY A 93 13.87 -41.64 4.13
C GLY A 93 13.39 -41.75 2.68
N SER A 94 12.41 -40.94 2.25
CA SER A 94 12.17 -40.79 0.80
C SER A 94 13.12 -39.73 0.26
N ASN A 95 13.96 -40.09 -0.72
CA ASN A 95 14.56 -39.14 -1.69
C ASN A 95 13.42 -38.53 -2.52
N GLY A 96 12.53 -37.79 -1.86
CA GLY A 96 11.31 -37.27 -2.43
C GLY A 96 11.60 -35.95 -3.10
N THR A 97 11.47 -35.92 -4.42
CA THR A 97 11.34 -34.72 -5.23
C THR A 97 10.47 -33.69 -4.49
N GLU A 98 10.94 -32.45 -4.36
CA GLU A 98 10.13 -31.38 -3.78
C GLU A 98 8.76 -31.37 -4.48
N PRO A 99 7.66 -31.48 -3.73
CA PRO A 99 6.35 -31.59 -4.33
C PRO A 99 6.05 -30.32 -5.14
N PRO A 100 5.38 -30.44 -6.29
CA PRO A 100 5.12 -29.31 -7.16
C PRO A 100 4.26 -28.27 -6.44
N THR A 101 4.81 -27.06 -6.30
CA THR A 101 4.12 -25.89 -5.79
C THR A 101 3.49 -25.11 -6.92
N VAL A 102 2.30 -24.59 -6.70
CA VAL A 102 1.54 -23.76 -7.65
C VAL A 102 1.14 -22.43 -7.01
N PRO A 103 0.92 -21.36 -7.79
CA PRO A 103 0.33 -20.13 -7.27
C PRO A 103 -1.06 -20.40 -6.68
N CYS A 104 -1.46 -19.62 -5.67
CA CYS A 104 -2.75 -19.80 -4.99
C CYS A 104 -3.92 -19.75 -6.00
N GLN A 105 -4.72 -20.81 -6.09
CA GLN A 105 -5.87 -20.87 -7.02
C GLN A 105 -7.20 -20.46 -6.36
N SER A 106 -7.34 -20.70 -5.07
CA SER A 106 -8.61 -20.52 -4.33
C SER A 106 -8.75 -19.14 -3.67
N GLY A 107 -7.84 -18.21 -3.96
CA GLY A 107 -7.78 -16.89 -3.33
C GLY A 107 -6.85 -16.83 -2.11
N PHE A 108 -6.94 -15.72 -1.38
CA PHE A 108 -6.07 -15.39 -0.26
C PHE A 108 -6.90 -15.15 1.00
N VAL A 109 -6.36 -15.57 2.15
CA VAL A 109 -6.87 -15.20 3.46
C VAL A 109 -5.85 -14.29 4.13
N TYR A 110 -6.33 -13.14 4.57
CA TYR A 110 -5.55 -12.06 5.16
C TYR A 110 -5.73 -12.01 6.67
N ASP A 111 -4.65 -11.73 7.40
CA ASP A 111 -4.74 -11.43 8.82
C ASP A 111 -5.14 -9.96 9.03
N ASN A 112 -6.36 -9.76 9.52
CA ASN A 112 -6.95 -8.44 9.77
C ASN A 112 -6.57 -7.84 11.14
N SER A 113 -5.59 -8.41 11.85
CA SER A 113 -5.16 -7.94 13.18
C SER A 113 -4.61 -6.51 13.21
N THR A 114 -4.00 -6.06 12.11
CA THR A 114 -3.36 -4.73 12.01
C THR A 114 -4.14 -3.74 11.15
N PHE A 115 -4.75 -4.21 10.06
CA PHE A 115 -5.55 -3.38 9.16
C PHE A 115 -6.84 -4.13 8.79
N ALA A 116 -8.00 -3.46 8.92
CA ALA A 116 -9.29 -4.08 8.64
C ALA A 116 -9.57 -4.25 7.14
N SER A 117 -9.15 -3.28 6.33
CA SER A 117 -9.19 -3.34 4.87
C SER A 117 -8.15 -2.39 4.28
N THR A 118 -7.42 -2.87 3.28
CA THR A 118 -6.47 -2.07 2.49
C THR A 118 -6.81 -2.25 1.01
N VAL A 119 -6.36 -1.33 0.17
CA VAL A 119 -6.54 -1.46 -1.30
C VAL A 119 -5.86 -2.74 -1.81
N ALA A 120 -4.79 -3.17 -1.16
CA ALA A 120 -4.11 -4.42 -1.49
C ALA A 120 -4.98 -5.66 -1.21
N THR A 121 -5.73 -5.67 -0.10
CA THR A 121 -6.62 -6.80 0.25
C THR A 121 -7.94 -6.79 -0.51
N GLU A 122 -8.48 -5.61 -0.84
CA GLU A 122 -9.76 -5.49 -1.54
C GLU A 122 -9.68 -5.94 -3.01
N TRP A 123 -8.52 -5.74 -3.64
CA TRP A 123 -8.29 -6.02 -5.05
C TRP A 123 -7.30 -7.17 -5.29
N ASP A 124 -6.89 -7.88 -4.23
CA ASP A 124 -5.89 -8.95 -4.25
C ASP A 124 -4.58 -8.57 -4.99
N LEU A 125 -4.03 -7.37 -4.71
CA LEU A 125 -2.75 -6.91 -5.29
C LEU A 125 -1.54 -7.50 -4.54
N VAL A 126 -1.57 -8.81 -4.28
CA VAL A 126 -0.49 -9.55 -3.62
C VAL A 126 0.31 -10.40 -4.60
N CYS A 127 1.49 -10.85 -4.16
CA CYS A 127 2.38 -11.73 -4.92
C CYS A 127 2.72 -11.16 -6.31
N ASP A 128 2.30 -11.81 -7.40
CA ASP A 128 2.53 -11.36 -8.78
C ASP A 128 1.96 -9.95 -9.05
N ARG A 129 0.84 -9.61 -8.39
CA ARG A 129 0.16 -8.33 -8.56
C ARG A 129 0.72 -7.23 -7.66
N LYS A 130 1.70 -7.51 -6.81
CA LYS A 130 2.37 -6.50 -5.96
C LYS A 130 3.03 -5.40 -6.79
N SER A 131 3.47 -5.72 -8.02
CA SER A 131 4.02 -4.72 -8.93
C SER A 131 2.99 -3.66 -9.32
N LEU A 132 1.70 -4.01 -9.39
CA LEU A 132 0.65 -3.06 -9.78
C LEU A 132 0.50 -1.96 -8.72
N THR A 133 0.57 -2.30 -7.43
CA THR A 133 0.55 -1.33 -6.34
C THR A 133 1.70 -0.34 -6.47
N LYS A 134 2.90 -0.85 -6.77
CA LYS A 134 4.08 -0.01 -7.01
C LYS A 134 3.90 0.90 -8.23
N THR A 135 3.35 0.37 -9.32
CA THR A 135 3.07 1.15 -10.54
C THR A 135 2.07 2.27 -10.25
N CYS A 136 0.99 2.02 -9.51
CA CYS A 136 0.02 3.04 -9.12
C CYS A 136 0.68 4.20 -8.36
N SER A 137 1.55 3.90 -7.38
CA SER A 137 2.31 4.95 -6.67
C SER A 137 3.22 5.72 -7.62
N THR A 138 3.93 5.06 -8.55
CA THR A 138 4.78 5.77 -9.53
C THR A 138 3.99 6.71 -10.43
N ILE A 139 2.82 6.28 -10.91
CA ILE A 139 1.93 7.12 -11.73
C ILE A 139 1.48 8.35 -10.94
N PHE A 140 1.13 8.17 -9.66
CA PHE A 140 0.76 9.27 -8.78
C PHE A 140 1.89 10.33 -8.67
N PHE A 141 3.12 9.91 -8.39
CA PHE A 141 4.26 10.84 -8.30
C PHE A 141 4.60 11.51 -9.63
N MET A 142 4.47 10.79 -10.76
CA MET A 142 4.63 11.41 -12.08
C MET A 142 3.57 12.48 -12.34
N GLY A 143 2.32 12.23 -11.94
CA GLY A 143 1.23 13.20 -12.03
C GLY A 143 1.50 14.46 -11.20
N VAL A 144 2.00 14.30 -9.97
CA VAL A 144 2.42 15.41 -9.10
C VAL A 144 3.53 16.22 -9.76
N MET A 145 4.57 15.57 -10.27
CA MET A 145 5.72 16.25 -10.88
C MET A 145 5.29 17.05 -12.13
N THR A 146 4.48 16.44 -12.98
CA THR A 146 3.95 17.08 -14.19
C THR A 146 3.04 18.26 -13.83
N GLY A 147 2.17 18.09 -12.82
CA GLY A 147 1.31 19.14 -12.32
C GLY A 147 2.11 20.32 -11.77
N ALA A 148 3.12 20.06 -10.94
CA ALA A 148 3.98 21.11 -10.38
C ALA A 148 4.70 21.90 -11.48
N ALA A 149 5.24 21.23 -12.50
CA ALA A 149 5.88 21.89 -13.64
C ALA A 149 4.90 22.73 -14.46
N ALA A 150 3.71 22.19 -14.76
CA ALA A 150 2.71 22.90 -15.54
C ALA A 150 2.15 24.13 -14.80
N PHE A 151 1.71 23.96 -13.55
CA PHE A 151 1.18 25.07 -12.75
C PHE A 151 2.26 26.10 -12.43
N GLY A 152 3.51 25.69 -12.17
CA GLY A 152 4.62 26.62 -12.01
C GLY A 152 4.84 27.48 -13.25
N TYR A 153 4.90 26.84 -14.43
CA TYR A 153 5.04 27.58 -15.70
C TYR A 153 3.88 28.54 -15.96
N PHE A 154 2.63 28.12 -15.67
CA PHE A 154 1.49 29.01 -15.82
C PHE A 154 1.56 30.18 -14.83
N SER A 155 1.90 29.95 -13.57
CA SER A 155 2.05 31.01 -12.57
C SER A 155 3.05 32.07 -13.01
N ASP A 156 4.27 31.68 -13.40
CA ASP A 156 5.30 32.62 -13.83
C ASP A 156 4.85 33.43 -15.07
N LYS A 157 4.18 32.78 -16.01
CA LYS A 157 3.72 33.45 -17.24
C LYS A 157 2.62 34.48 -17.01
N TYR A 158 1.70 34.25 -16.07
CA TYR A 158 0.62 35.18 -15.79
C TYR A 158 1.06 36.32 -14.85
N GLU A 159 2.16 36.17 -14.13
CA GLU A 159 2.74 37.19 -13.26
C GLU A 159 3.54 38.24 -14.06
N ASP A 160 4.25 37.83 -15.11
CA ASP A 160 5.00 38.74 -16.02
C ASP A 160 4.15 39.43 -17.11
N GLY A 161 2.84 39.14 -17.14
CA GLY A 161 1.92 39.61 -18.18
C GLY A 161 1.22 40.95 -17.92
N HIS A 162 1.58 41.65 -16.83
CA HIS A 162 0.95 42.92 -16.46
C HIS A 162 1.93 44.08 -16.28
#